data_AF-C6LSC3-F1
#
_entry.id   AF-C6LSC3-F1
#
_cell.length_a   1.000
_cell.length_b   1.000
_cell.length_c   1.000
_cell.angle_alpha   90.00
_cell.angle_beta   90.00
_cell.angle_gamma   90.00
#
_symmetry.space_group_name_H-M   'P 1'
#
loop_
_entity.id
_entity.type
_entity.pdbx_description
1 polymer ?
#
loop_
_entity_poly.entity_id
_entity_poly.type
_entity_poly.pdbx_seq_one_letter_code
_entity_poly.pdbx_strand_id
1 'polypeptide(L)'
;MNIHLIRAALDDVSREYTALQSENILSMPEQQVLARIERMQQQLEQVGLLIADFSKMYPTEARAISIYQISADTLQSDLDILRAKFVAEVKAQNMATKHSKKQANLEDNERIRTNIDVISRLENIYRILSQEAARSEDCLRALQASTDVLRSVAQGHDSIAMATVEGRRCISEIDKIERRDKRIVRSLFLAFCATALLVVRHRLKRIHLYPPFLP
;
A
#
# COMPACT_ATOMS: atom_id res chain seq x y z
N MET A 1 -36.26 20.15 76.71
CA MET A 1 -35.84 18.99 75.89
C MET A 1 -35.75 19.33 74.40
N ASN A 2 -36.64 20.14 73.83
CA ASN A 2 -36.69 20.41 72.38
C ASN A 2 -35.56 21.29 71.79
N ILE A 3 -34.98 22.25 72.53
CA ILE A 3 -33.89 23.10 71.97
C ILE A 3 -32.59 22.33 71.69
N HIS A 4 -32.27 21.33 72.52
CA HIS A 4 -31.07 20.51 72.33
C HIS A 4 -31.20 19.63 71.08
N LEU A 5 -32.42 19.20 70.74
CA LEU A 5 -32.72 18.46 69.51
C LEU A 5 -32.54 19.34 68.26
N ILE A 6 -33.06 20.58 68.28
CA ILE A 6 -32.88 21.54 67.18
C ILE A 6 -31.40 21.84 66.95
N ARG A 7 -30.64 22.10 68.03
CA ARG A 7 -29.19 22.34 67.96
C ARG A 7 -28.44 21.13 67.40
N ALA A 8 -28.70 19.93 67.94
CA ALA A 8 -28.01 18.72 67.48
C ALA A 8 -28.28 18.42 66.00
N ALA A 9 -29.52 18.61 65.53
CA ALA A 9 -29.87 18.41 64.13
C ALA A 9 -29.18 19.43 63.20
N LEU A 10 -29.10 20.71 63.60
CA LEU A 10 -28.35 21.74 62.86
C LEU A 10 -26.84 21.44 62.82
N ASP A 11 -26.27 21.01 63.94
CA ASP A 11 -24.85 20.63 64.04
C ASP A 11 -24.53 19.39 63.19
N ASP A 12 -25.46 18.45 63.06
CA ASP A 12 -25.33 17.28 62.18
C ASP A 12 -25.35 17.66 60.71
N VAL A 13 -26.31 18.48 60.27
CA VAL A 13 -26.38 18.97 58.88
C VAL A 13 -25.15 19.83 58.56
N SER A 14 -24.73 20.71 59.47
CA SER A 14 -23.54 21.54 59.29
C SER A 14 -22.26 20.70 59.14
N ARG A 15 -22.13 19.62 59.93
CA ARG A 15 -21.01 18.67 59.79
C ARG A 15 -21.05 17.92 58.47
N GLU A 16 -22.21 17.45 58.03
CA GLU A 16 -22.33 16.74 56.75
C GLU A 16 -22.07 17.69 55.56
N TYR A 17 -22.54 18.94 55.62
CA TYR A 17 -22.23 19.97 54.64
C TYR A 17 -20.73 20.25 54.54
N THR A 18 -20.06 20.42 55.68
CA THR A 18 -18.60 20.65 55.74
C THR A 18 -17.83 19.45 55.19
N ALA A 19 -18.26 18.23 55.50
CA ALA A 19 -17.70 17.01 54.94
C ALA A 19 -17.85 17.00 53.41
N LEU A 20 -19.05 17.31 52.90
CA LEU A 20 -19.32 17.37 51.47
C LEU A 20 -18.45 18.41 50.74
N GLN A 21 -18.22 19.58 51.34
CA GLN A 21 -17.34 20.60 50.76
C GLN A 21 -15.86 20.19 50.75
N SER A 22 -15.42 19.42 51.75
CA SER A 22 -14.04 18.95 51.84
C SER A 22 -13.72 17.80 50.88
N GLU A 23 -14.76 17.06 50.45
CA GLU A 23 -14.64 15.97 49.51
C GLU A 23 -14.56 16.48 48.06
N ASN A 24 -13.83 15.75 47.19
CA ASN A 24 -13.87 16.02 45.76
C ASN A 24 -15.17 15.45 45.16
N ILE A 25 -16.27 16.16 45.36
CA ILE A 25 -17.62 15.73 44.95
C ILE A 25 -17.73 15.42 43.45
N LEU A 26 -16.89 16.01 42.59
CA LEU A 26 -16.85 15.73 41.15
C LEU A 26 -16.31 14.34 40.80
N SER A 27 -15.59 13.70 41.73
CA SER A 27 -15.08 12.33 41.56
C SER A 27 -16.09 11.25 41.97
N MET A 28 -17.19 11.65 42.60
CA MET A 28 -18.24 10.75 43.09
C MET A 28 -19.37 10.59 42.06
N PRO A 29 -20.13 9.49 42.10
CA PRO A 29 -21.34 9.34 41.30
C PRO A 29 -22.32 10.50 41.53
N GLU A 30 -22.82 11.12 40.46
CA GLU A 30 -23.77 12.25 40.50
C GLU A 30 -24.99 11.95 41.39
N GLN A 31 -25.56 10.76 41.25
CA GLN A 31 -26.70 10.30 42.05
C GLN A 31 -26.39 10.25 43.54
N GLN A 32 -25.15 9.90 43.93
CA GLN A 32 -24.76 9.80 45.33
C GLN A 32 -24.65 11.18 45.99
N VAL A 33 -24.08 12.15 45.28
CA VAL A 33 -23.93 13.54 45.77
C VAL A 33 -25.30 14.21 45.88
N LEU A 34 -26.15 14.10 44.85
CA LEU A 34 -27.49 14.66 44.87
C LEU A 34 -28.36 14.06 45.97
N ALA A 35 -28.28 12.73 46.20
CA ALA A 35 -29.03 12.07 47.27
C ALA A 35 -28.55 12.46 48.68
N ARG A 36 -27.27 12.82 48.87
CA ARG A 36 -26.78 13.40 50.14
C ARG A 36 -27.32 14.80 50.36
N ILE A 37 -27.26 15.64 49.33
CA ILE A 37 -27.80 17.00 49.36
C ILE A 37 -29.30 16.96 49.69
N GLU A 38 -30.07 16.12 49.01
CA GLU A 38 -31.52 15.99 49.23
C GLU A 38 -31.85 15.53 50.66
N ARG A 39 -31.07 14.60 51.22
CA ARG A 39 -31.21 14.20 52.64
C ARG A 39 -30.98 15.35 53.61
N MET A 40 -29.95 16.16 53.39
CA MET A 40 -29.68 17.34 54.24
C MET A 40 -30.79 18.39 54.12
N GLN A 41 -31.36 18.60 52.92
CA GLN A 41 -32.52 19.50 52.74
C GLN A 41 -33.75 18.99 53.50
N GLN A 42 -34.05 17.70 53.42
CA GLN A 42 -35.16 17.09 54.16
C GLN A 42 -34.97 17.21 55.68
N GLN A 43 -33.73 17.07 56.17
CA GLN A 43 -33.41 17.28 57.58
C GLN A 43 -33.61 18.74 57.99
N LEU A 44 -33.17 19.71 57.19
CA LEU A 44 -33.38 21.14 57.45
C LEU A 44 -34.87 21.52 57.44
N GLU A 45 -35.67 20.93 56.55
CA GLU A 45 -37.12 21.13 56.53
C GLU A 45 -37.79 20.63 57.82
N GLN A 46 -37.38 19.46 58.31
CA GLN A 46 -37.84 18.94 59.61
C GLN A 46 -37.41 19.82 60.78
N VAL A 47 -36.19 20.37 60.75
CA VAL A 47 -35.72 21.34 61.75
C VAL A 47 -36.58 22.62 61.70
N GLY A 48 -36.91 23.12 60.51
CA GLY A 48 -37.78 24.29 60.34
C GLY A 48 -39.16 24.09 60.98
N LEU A 49 -39.77 22.91 60.82
CA LEU A 49 -41.03 22.55 61.49
C LEU A 49 -40.89 22.51 63.01
N LEU A 50 -39.81 21.92 63.52
CA LEU A 50 -39.52 21.87 64.96
C LEU A 50 -39.31 23.26 65.56
N ILE A 51 -38.62 24.16 64.85
CA ILE A 51 -38.44 25.56 65.26
C ILE A 51 -39.80 26.28 65.31
N ALA A 52 -40.66 26.06 64.31
CA ALA A 52 -42.00 26.66 64.26
C ALA A 52 -42.91 26.19 65.41
N ASP A 53 -42.90 24.90 65.74
CA ASP A 53 -43.67 24.35 66.86
C ASP A 53 -43.12 24.84 68.21
N PHE A 54 -41.80 24.93 68.34
CA PHE A 54 -41.16 25.44 69.55
C PHE A 54 -41.46 26.93 69.78
N SER A 55 -41.49 27.73 68.70
CA SER A 55 -41.89 29.14 68.72
C SER A 55 -43.31 29.35 69.25
N LYS A 56 -44.24 28.47 68.90
CA LYS A 56 -45.62 28.52 69.42
C LYS A 56 -45.72 28.15 70.90
N MET A 57 -44.90 27.22 71.38
CA MET A 57 -44.95 26.74 72.77
C MET A 57 -44.19 27.65 73.75
N TYR A 58 -43.11 28.31 73.32
CA TYR A 58 -42.21 29.07 74.20
C TYR A 58 -41.87 30.47 73.63
N PRO A 59 -42.85 31.40 73.61
CA PRO A 59 -42.66 32.73 73.04
C PRO A 59 -41.63 33.59 73.80
N THR A 60 -41.36 33.29 75.07
CA THR A 60 -40.32 33.95 75.89
C THR A 60 -38.89 33.64 75.44
N GLU A 61 -38.68 32.62 74.61
CA GLU A 61 -37.36 32.22 74.09
C GLU A 61 -37.07 32.72 72.66
N ALA A 62 -37.85 33.69 72.17
CA ALA A 62 -37.82 34.20 70.80
C ALA A 62 -36.41 34.50 70.24
N ARG A 63 -35.47 34.96 71.08
CA ARG A 63 -34.10 35.27 70.66
C ARG A 63 -33.29 34.02 70.27
N ALA A 64 -33.44 32.91 71.00
CA ALA A 64 -32.76 31.66 70.67
C ALA A 64 -33.37 31.02 69.41
N ILE A 65 -34.69 31.10 69.28
CA ILE A 65 -35.45 30.61 68.12
C ILE A 65 -35.03 31.34 66.85
N SER A 66 -34.88 32.67 66.91
CA SER A 66 -34.38 33.47 65.78
C SER A 66 -32.98 33.06 65.33
N ILE A 67 -32.08 32.71 66.24
CA ILE A 67 -30.72 32.25 65.89
C ILE A 67 -30.77 30.92 65.14
N TYR A 68 -31.57 29.96 65.60
CA TYR A 68 -31.72 28.68 64.92
C TYR A 68 -32.42 28.80 63.57
N GLN A 69 -33.41 29.69 63.47
CA GLN A 69 -34.07 30.02 62.20
C GLN A 69 -33.05 30.55 61.18
N ILE A 70 -32.26 31.57 61.57
CA ILE A 70 -31.22 32.15 60.70
C ILE A 70 -30.19 31.08 60.29
N SER A 71 -29.77 30.22 61.22
CA SER A 71 -28.82 29.14 60.92
C SER A 71 -29.38 28.12 59.93
N ALA A 72 -30.65 27.74 60.09
CA ALA A 72 -31.32 26.81 59.17
C ALA A 72 -31.47 27.44 57.78
N ASP A 73 -31.91 28.69 57.70
CA ASP A 73 -32.08 29.43 56.45
C ASP A 73 -30.75 29.61 55.71
N THR A 74 -29.67 29.89 56.45
CA THR A 74 -28.32 30.01 55.89
C THR A 74 -27.83 28.68 55.33
N LEU A 75 -27.94 27.59 56.10
CA LEU A 75 -27.53 26.25 55.64
C LEU A 75 -28.35 25.79 54.44
N GLN A 76 -29.65 26.12 54.40
CA GLN A 76 -30.51 25.81 53.26
C GLN A 76 -30.04 26.53 51.99
N SER A 77 -29.77 27.84 52.08
CA SER A 77 -29.25 28.63 50.96
C SER A 77 -27.89 28.11 50.48
N ASP A 78 -27.02 27.77 51.41
CA ASP A 78 -25.68 27.23 51.12
C ASP A 78 -25.77 25.88 50.39
N LEU A 79 -26.70 25.03 50.79
CA LEU A 79 -26.97 23.75 50.14
C LEU A 79 -27.50 23.93 48.71
N ASP A 80 -28.40 24.88 48.51
CA ASP A 80 -28.96 25.21 47.18
C ASP A 80 -27.87 25.73 46.23
N ILE A 81 -26.97 26.58 46.74
CA ILE A 81 -25.81 27.07 45.99
C ILE A 81 -24.87 25.90 45.63
N LEU A 82 -24.57 25.03 46.60
CA LEU A 82 -23.71 23.87 46.37
C LEU A 82 -24.29 22.92 45.32
N ARG A 83 -25.60 22.64 45.39
CA ARG A 83 -26.33 21.83 44.41
C ARG A 83 -26.26 22.44 43.02
N ALA A 84 -26.55 23.74 42.90
CA ALA A 84 -26.53 24.45 41.62
C ALA A 84 -25.13 24.42 40.99
N LYS A 85 -24.09 24.65 41.80
CA LYS A 85 -22.68 24.60 41.36
C LYS A 85 -22.30 23.20 40.88
N PHE A 86 -22.62 22.17 41.66
CA PHE A 86 -22.32 20.78 41.30
C PHE A 86 -22.96 20.38 39.96
N VAL A 87 -24.26 20.65 39.79
CA VAL A 87 -24.97 20.35 38.53
C VAL A 87 -24.36 21.09 37.33
N ALA A 88 -23.97 22.36 37.52
CA ALA A 88 -23.32 23.15 36.47
C ALA A 88 -21.96 22.56 36.07
N GLU A 89 -21.15 22.16 37.04
CA GLU A 89 -19.82 21.57 36.81
C GLU A 89 -19.91 20.18 36.15
N VAL A 90 -20.82 19.31 36.60
CA VAL A 90 -21.08 18.01 35.96
C VAL A 90 -21.52 18.19 34.51
N LYS A 91 -22.41 19.14 34.24
CA LYS A 91 -22.84 19.47 32.88
C LYS A 91 -21.67 19.97 32.02
N ALA A 92 -20.82 20.84 32.57
CA ALA A 92 -19.64 21.33 31.87
C ALA A 92 -18.65 20.20 31.54
N GLN A 93 -18.39 19.28 32.48
CA GLN A 93 -17.52 18.12 32.28
C GLN A 93 -18.10 17.15 31.23
N ASN A 94 -19.40 16.89 31.27
CA ASN A 94 -20.09 16.06 30.27
C ASN A 94 -20.03 16.68 28.87
N MET A 95 -20.16 18.01 28.76
CA MET A 95 -20.02 18.71 27.47
C MET A 95 -18.57 18.66 26.97
N ALA A 96 -17.59 18.88 27.85
CA ALA A 96 -16.16 18.82 27.50
C ALA A 96 -15.75 17.42 27.02
N THR A 97 -16.18 16.36 27.72
CA THR A 97 -15.90 14.98 27.31
C THR A 97 -16.59 14.61 26.00
N LYS A 98 -17.83 15.08 25.78
CA LYS A 98 -18.54 14.89 24.50
C LYS A 98 -17.83 15.59 23.34
N HIS A 99 -17.38 16.82 23.54
CA HIS A 99 -16.60 17.56 22.54
C HIS A 99 -15.26 16.88 22.24
N SER A 100 -14.52 16.47 23.27
CA SER A 100 -13.27 15.73 23.13
C SER A 100 -13.44 14.42 22.35
N LYS A 101 -14.45 13.61 22.70
CA LYS A 101 -14.77 12.37 21.97
C LYS A 101 -15.15 12.64 20.52
N LYS A 102 -15.96 13.68 20.26
CA LYS A 102 -16.35 14.05 18.90
C LYS A 102 -15.14 14.49 18.07
N GLN A 103 -14.23 15.24 18.67
CA GLN A 103 -13.00 15.69 18.02
C GLN A 103 -12.09 14.51 17.66
N ALA A 104 -11.83 13.61 18.61
CA ALA A 104 -11.05 12.40 18.38
C ALA A 104 -11.65 11.54 17.25
N ASN A 105 -12.98 11.35 17.26
CA ASN A 105 -13.67 10.62 16.18
C ASN A 105 -13.56 11.32 14.82
N LEU A 106 -13.51 12.65 14.79
CA LEU A 106 -13.36 13.41 13.53
C LEU A 106 -11.96 13.20 12.95
N GLU A 107 -10.94 13.30 13.79
CA GLU A 107 -9.54 13.09 13.43
C GLU A 107 -9.30 11.66 12.95
N ASP A 108 -9.86 10.67 13.64
CA ASP A 108 -9.77 9.27 13.21
C ASP A 108 -10.47 9.02 11.88
N ASN A 109 -11.63 9.64 11.63
CA ASN A 109 -12.30 9.54 10.33
C ASN A 109 -11.49 10.19 9.21
N GLU A 110 -10.81 11.30 9.47
CA GLU A 110 -9.93 11.96 8.49
C GLU A 110 -8.69 11.11 8.19
N ARG A 111 -8.10 10.48 9.21
CA ARG A 111 -7.03 9.47 9.04
C ARG A 111 -7.48 8.27 8.21
N ILE A 112 -8.69 7.77 8.45
CA ILE A 112 -9.26 6.67 7.65
C ILE A 112 -9.45 7.11 6.19
N ARG A 113 -9.97 8.30 5.93
CA ARG A 113 -10.16 8.83 4.57
C ARG A 113 -8.83 8.97 3.83
N THR A 114 -7.82 9.52 4.48
CA THR A 114 -6.48 9.67 3.88
C THR A 114 -5.85 8.32 3.57
N ASN A 115 -5.97 7.35 4.47
CA ASN A 115 -5.50 5.98 4.22
C ASN A 115 -6.21 5.33 3.02
N ILE A 116 -7.52 5.53 2.87
CA ILE A 116 -8.28 5.02 1.72
C ILE A 116 -7.77 5.64 0.40
N ASP A 117 -7.48 6.95 0.38
CA ASP A 117 -6.90 7.60 -0.80
C ASP A 117 -5.52 7.02 -1.16
N VAL A 118 -4.67 6.80 -0.15
CA VAL A 118 -3.35 6.17 -0.34
C VAL A 118 -3.48 4.76 -0.92
N ILE A 119 -4.40 3.94 -0.39
CA ILE A 119 -4.65 2.58 -0.88
C ILE A 119 -5.11 2.62 -2.34
N SER A 120 -6.05 3.49 -2.69
CA SER A 120 -6.53 3.66 -4.08
C SER A 120 -5.40 4.04 -5.04
N ARG A 121 -4.50 4.93 -4.62
CA ARG A 121 -3.30 5.28 -5.42
C ARG A 121 -2.36 4.10 -5.59
N LEU A 122 -2.13 3.32 -4.53
CA LEU A 122 -1.28 2.13 -4.58
C LEU A 122 -1.87 1.04 -5.50
N GLU A 123 -3.19 0.82 -5.46
CA GLU A 123 -3.88 -0.10 -6.36
C GLU A 123 -3.71 0.33 -7.83
N ASN A 124 -3.82 1.63 -8.12
CA ASN A 124 -3.61 2.13 -9.48
C ASN A 124 -2.15 1.95 -9.95
N ILE A 125 -1.17 2.21 -9.07
CA ILE A 125 0.26 1.96 -9.37
C ILE A 125 0.49 0.48 -9.65
N TYR A 126 -0.05 -0.41 -8.81
CA TYR A 126 0.07 -1.85 -8.98
C TYR A 126 -0.50 -2.30 -10.34
N ARG A 127 -1.67 -1.78 -10.72
CA ARG A 127 -2.29 -2.06 -12.03
C ARG A 127 -1.41 -1.62 -13.19
N ILE A 128 -0.82 -0.42 -13.12
CA ILE A 128 0.09 0.09 -14.16
C ILE A 128 1.34 -0.80 -14.27
N LEU A 129 1.96 -1.13 -13.14
CA LEU A 129 3.15 -2.00 -13.13
C LEU A 129 2.85 -3.39 -13.67
N SER A 130 1.70 -3.97 -13.32
CA SER A 130 1.28 -5.27 -13.86
C SER A 130 1.07 -5.22 -15.37
N GLN A 131 0.49 -4.13 -15.89
CA GLN A 131 0.29 -3.95 -17.32
C GLN A 131 1.62 -3.76 -18.05
N GLU A 132 2.55 -2.99 -17.48
CA GLU A 132 3.87 -2.76 -18.07
C GLU A 132 4.74 -4.02 -18.07
N ALA A 133 4.64 -4.84 -17.02
CA ALA A 133 5.30 -6.13 -16.95
C ALA A 133 4.81 -7.07 -18.08
N ALA A 134 3.50 -7.15 -18.31
CA ALA A 134 2.92 -7.93 -19.41
C ALA A 134 3.40 -7.41 -20.77
N ARG A 135 3.40 -6.09 -20.99
CA ARG A 135 3.92 -5.49 -22.24
C ARG A 135 5.40 -5.78 -22.47
N SER A 136 6.20 -5.73 -21.40
CA SER A 136 7.63 -6.04 -21.46
C SER A 136 7.87 -7.51 -21.83
N GLU A 137 7.07 -8.42 -21.27
CA GLU A 137 7.13 -9.84 -21.61
C GLU A 137 6.82 -10.10 -23.09
N ASP A 138 5.75 -9.48 -23.62
CA ASP A 138 5.40 -9.60 -25.03
C ASP A 138 6.48 -9.03 -25.96
N CYS A 139 7.12 -7.91 -25.57
CA CYS A 139 8.25 -7.34 -26.29
C CYS A 139 9.44 -8.31 -26.33
N LEU A 140 9.77 -8.94 -25.20
CA LEU A 140 10.84 -9.94 -25.13
C LEU A 140 10.56 -11.15 -26.02
N ARG A 141 9.31 -11.65 -26.04
CA ARG A 141 8.90 -12.74 -26.94
C ARG A 141 9.05 -12.35 -28.41
N ALA A 142 8.67 -11.14 -28.79
CA ALA A 142 8.84 -10.64 -30.16
C ALA A 142 10.31 -10.48 -30.56
N LEU A 143 11.16 -10.00 -29.65
CA LEU A 143 12.61 -9.93 -29.85
C LEU A 143 13.24 -11.31 -30.01
N GLN A 144 12.79 -12.29 -29.21
CA GLN A 144 13.24 -13.67 -29.34
C GLN A 144 12.87 -14.26 -30.71
N ALA A 145 11.61 -14.10 -31.14
CA ALA A 145 11.18 -14.53 -32.47
C ALA A 145 12.01 -13.87 -33.59
N SER A 146 12.31 -12.58 -33.47
CA SER A 146 13.16 -11.86 -34.43
C SER A 146 14.59 -12.42 -34.45
N THR A 147 15.13 -12.76 -33.28
CA THR A 147 16.47 -13.37 -33.14
C THR A 147 16.51 -14.75 -33.78
N ASP A 148 15.44 -15.54 -33.64
CA ASP A 148 15.34 -16.87 -34.25
C ASP A 148 15.29 -16.79 -35.78
N VAL A 149 14.59 -15.79 -36.34
CA VAL A 149 14.61 -15.51 -37.78
C VAL A 149 16.03 -15.16 -38.24
N LEU A 150 16.73 -14.28 -37.53
CA LEU A 150 18.12 -13.93 -37.86
C LEU A 150 19.05 -15.15 -37.81
N ARG A 151 18.85 -16.05 -36.84
CA ARG A 151 19.62 -17.30 -36.75
C ARG A 151 19.36 -18.20 -37.96
N SER A 152 18.12 -18.31 -38.42
CA SER A 152 17.78 -19.05 -39.65
C SER A 152 18.43 -18.45 -40.90
N VAL A 153 18.41 -17.11 -41.03
CA VAL A 153 19.08 -16.41 -42.13
C VAL A 153 20.59 -16.68 -42.12
N ALA A 154 21.23 -16.64 -40.94
CA ALA A 154 22.65 -16.95 -40.80
C ALA A 154 22.98 -18.39 -41.25
N GLN A 155 22.17 -19.38 -40.85
CA GLN A 155 22.32 -20.77 -41.30
C GLN A 155 22.16 -20.91 -42.83
N GLY A 156 21.22 -20.16 -43.42
CA GLY A 156 21.05 -20.10 -44.87
C GLY A 156 22.28 -19.52 -45.57
N HIS A 157 22.84 -18.44 -45.03
CA HIS A 157 24.07 -17.84 -45.53
C HIS A 157 25.26 -18.83 -45.47
N ASP A 158 25.43 -19.53 -44.36
CA ASP A 158 26.49 -20.53 -44.20
C ASP A 158 26.33 -21.70 -45.20
N SER A 159 25.09 -22.13 -45.43
CA SER A 159 24.77 -23.18 -46.42
C SER A 159 25.12 -22.75 -47.84
N ILE A 160 24.81 -21.50 -48.22
CA ILE A 160 25.17 -20.94 -49.53
C ILE A 160 26.70 -20.82 -49.66
N ALA A 161 27.38 -20.40 -48.60
CA ALA A 161 28.84 -20.32 -48.60
C ALA A 161 29.48 -21.69 -48.84
N MET A 162 28.97 -22.74 -48.19
CA MET A 162 29.43 -24.12 -48.40
C MET A 162 29.15 -24.62 -49.82
N ALA A 163 27.93 -24.43 -50.34
CA ALA A 163 27.58 -24.79 -51.71
C ALA A 163 28.47 -24.08 -52.74
N THR A 164 28.85 -22.84 -52.47
CA THR A 164 29.77 -22.07 -53.32
C THR A 164 31.18 -22.66 -53.31
N VAL A 165 31.67 -23.12 -52.16
CA VAL A 165 32.97 -23.82 -52.05
C VAL A 165 32.93 -25.13 -52.83
N GLU A 166 31.86 -25.92 -52.69
CA GLU A 166 31.68 -27.17 -53.44
C GLU A 166 31.58 -26.91 -54.94
N GLY A 167 30.81 -25.90 -55.37
CA GLY A 167 30.72 -25.48 -56.76
C GLY A 167 32.08 -25.12 -57.36
N ARG A 168 32.90 -24.34 -56.63
CA ARG A 168 34.28 -24.03 -57.05
C ARG A 168 35.14 -25.29 -57.19
N ARG A 169 34.98 -26.28 -56.30
CA ARG A 169 35.70 -27.56 -56.39
C ARG A 169 35.28 -28.34 -57.64
N CYS A 170 33.98 -28.43 -57.92
CA CYS A 170 33.47 -29.10 -59.12
C CYS A 170 34.01 -28.44 -60.41
N ILE A 171 34.00 -27.11 -60.48
CA ILE A 171 34.57 -26.35 -61.61
C ILE A 171 36.06 -26.69 -61.78
N SER A 172 36.82 -26.73 -60.69
CA SER A 172 38.24 -27.10 -60.74
C SER A 172 38.48 -28.51 -61.27
N GLU A 173 37.64 -29.49 -60.93
CA GLU A 173 37.74 -30.85 -61.45
C GLU A 173 37.39 -30.93 -62.95
N ILE A 174 36.36 -30.21 -63.39
CA ILE A 174 36.00 -30.10 -64.82
C ILE A 174 37.17 -29.50 -65.60
N ASP A 175 37.76 -28.41 -65.13
CA ASP A 175 38.94 -27.77 -65.75
C ASP A 175 40.11 -28.76 -65.90
N LYS A 176 40.36 -29.60 -64.89
CA LYS A 176 41.42 -30.63 -64.96
C LYS A 176 41.11 -31.69 -66.03
N ILE A 177 39.85 -32.08 -66.20
CA ILE A 177 39.41 -33.00 -67.25
C ILE A 177 39.60 -32.34 -68.62
N GLU A 178 39.10 -31.12 -68.81
CA GLU A 178 39.21 -30.41 -70.09
C GLU A 178 40.68 -30.23 -70.52
N ARG A 179 41.59 -29.91 -69.58
CA ARG A 179 43.03 -29.85 -69.85
C ARG A 179 43.65 -31.21 -70.20
N ARG A 180 43.13 -32.32 -69.68
CA ARG A 180 43.56 -33.68 -70.06
C ARG A 180 43.09 -33.99 -71.48
N ASP A 181 41.83 -33.73 -71.79
CA ASP A 181 41.26 -34.00 -73.12
C ASP A 181 41.96 -33.18 -74.20
N LYS A 182 42.19 -31.88 -73.96
CA LYS A 182 42.98 -31.03 -74.87
C LYS A 182 44.38 -31.59 -75.12
N ARG A 183 45.04 -32.18 -74.11
CA ARG A 183 46.35 -32.83 -74.27
C ARG A 183 46.24 -34.12 -75.08
N ILE A 184 45.23 -34.96 -74.81
CA ILE A 184 44.99 -36.20 -75.56
C ILE A 184 44.74 -35.89 -77.04
N VAL A 185 43.85 -34.95 -77.35
CA VAL A 185 43.55 -34.53 -78.73
C VAL A 185 44.80 -34.04 -79.45
N ARG A 186 45.60 -33.16 -78.81
CA ARG A 186 46.88 -32.70 -79.38
C ARG A 186 47.86 -33.85 -79.63
N SER A 187 47.98 -34.79 -78.69
CA SER A 187 48.88 -35.93 -78.83
C SER A 187 48.44 -36.89 -79.96
N LEU A 188 47.14 -37.16 -80.08
CA LEU A 188 46.57 -37.97 -81.16
C LEU A 188 46.78 -37.29 -82.52
N PHE A 189 46.59 -35.97 -82.59
CA PHE A 189 46.84 -35.20 -83.81
C PHE A 189 48.32 -35.26 -84.23
N LEU A 190 49.26 -35.10 -83.28
CA LEU A 190 50.69 -35.23 -83.56
C LEU A 190 51.07 -36.65 -83.99
N ALA A 191 50.51 -37.68 -83.36
CA ALA A 191 50.72 -39.06 -83.78
C ALA A 191 50.19 -39.30 -85.20
N PHE A 192 49.02 -38.77 -85.54
CA PHE A 192 48.48 -38.80 -86.90
C PHE A 192 49.42 -38.12 -87.90
N CYS A 193 49.89 -36.90 -87.62
CA CYS A 193 50.86 -36.22 -88.49
C CYS A 193 52.17 -37.02 -88.64
N ALA A 194 52.70 -37.61 -87.56
CA ALA A 194 53.92 -38.41 -87.60
C ALA A 194 53.75 -39.68 -88.45
N THR A 195 52.63 -40.39 -88.30
CA THR A 195 52.31 -41.57 -89.12
C THR A 195 52.13 -41.20 -90.59
N ALA A 196 51.46 -40.08 -90.90
CA ALA A 196 51.34 -39.58 -92.26
C ALA A 196 52.71 -39.26 -92.89
N LEU A 197 53.59 -38.58 -92.16
CA LEU A 197 54.97 -38.29 -92.60
C LEU A 197 55.78 -39.57 -92.82
N LEU A 198 55.64 -40.58 -91.96
CA LEU A 198 56.29 -41.88 -92.15
C LEU A 198 55.81 -42.57 -93.43
N VAL A 199 54.51 -42.55 -93.71
CA VAL A 199 53.95 -43.11 -94.95
C VAL A 199 54.49 -42.37 -96.17
N VAL A 200 54.52 -41.03 -96.15
CA VAL A 200 55.08 -40.21 -97.23
C VAL A 200 56.57 -40.51 -97.43
N ARG A 201 57.37 -40.56 -96.35
CA ARG A 201 58.80 -40.91 -96.40
C ARG A 201 59.02 -42.32 -96.96
N HIS A 202 58.19 -43.28 -96.58
CA HIS A 202 58.26 -44.65 -97.11
C HIS A 202 57.90 -44.68 -98.61
N ARG A 203 56.90 -43.89 -99.04
CA ARG A 203 56.54 -43.75 -100.45
C ARG A 203 57.66 -43.09 -101.26
N LEU A 204 58.26 -42.01 -100.77
CA LEU A 204 59.41 -41.35 -101.41
C LEU A 204 60.62 -42.27 -101.54
N LYS A 205 60.94 -43.06 -100.50
CA LYS A 205 62.01 -44.07 -100.58
C LYS A 205 61.73 -45.14 -101.66
N ARG A 206 60.46 -45.52 -101.90
CA ARG A 206 60.12 -46.42 -103.01
C ARG A 206 60.27 -45.75 -104.38
N ILE A 207 59.99 -44.45 -104.50
CA ILE A 207 60.14 -43.71 -105.76
C ILE A 207 61.62 -43.55 -106.13
N HIS A 208 62.52 -43.41 -105.15
CA HIS A 208 63.98 -43.41 -105.39
C HIS A 208 64.55 -44.79 -105.76
N LEU A 209 63.76 -45.86 -105.71
CA LEU A 209 64.14 -47.19 -106.20
C LEU A 209 63.64 -47.50 -107.63
N TYR A 210 63.00 -46.54 -108.30
CA TYR A 210 62.67 -46.66 -109.73
C TYR A 210 63.55 -45.72 -110.56
N PRO A 211 64.45 -46.24 -111.41
CA PRO A 211 65.20 -45.41 -112.36
C PRO A 211 64.26 -44.88 -113.46
N PRO A 212 64.60 -43.74 -114.10
CA PRO A 212 63.83 -43.23 -115.22
C PRO A 212 64.15 -44.07 -116.45
N PHE A 213 63.14 -44.70 -117.04
CA PHE A 213 63.24 -45.20 -118.41
C PHE A 213 62.09 -44.65 -119.25
N LEU A 214 62.48 -43.69 -120.09
CA LEU A 214 61.91 -43.30 -121.39
C LEU A 214 61.69 -44.54 -122.29
N PRO A 215 60.79 -44.50 -123.29
CA PRO A 215 60.66 -43.46 -124.32
C PRO A 215 59.42 -42.56 -124.22
#